data_AF-A0AAW2WV56-F1
#
_entry.id   AF-A0AAW2WV56-F1
#
_cell.length_a   1.000
_cell.length_b   1.000
_cell.length_c   1.000
_cell.angle_alpha   90.00
_cell.angle_beta   90.00
_cell.angle_gamma   90.00
#
_symmetry.space_group_name_H-M   'P 1'
#
loop_
_entity.id
_entity.type
_entity.pdbx_description
1 polymer ?
#
loop_
_entity_poly.entity_id
_entity_poly.type
_entity_poly.pdbx_seq_one_letter_code
_entity_poly.pdbx_strand_id
1 'polypeptide(L)'
;MQRFRTNLIHKIRNVEGNWVCSEEGIKQCISSHFRNVYASNRPQPVDIARGIEHLRQVVDASMREELLQPYTALEVSKTLSQMAPLKSPGPNDRIISPMQSAFVPGRLIYDNILLAFELNHFLNTKTRGAQGWMALKLDISKAYDKVEWSFLDQVMSKLGFPPPFIRLIMLCVSTISYFFMLGGKQFGSLVPDRGLRQGDPLSPYLFLLCTESFSALLQSAEREGKIRGVEVCRGAPPISHLLFADDTLIFCQASQTNAQAIGEVLELYRRASGQEINFLKSSVAFSRNTREDICSLITGALTIRRENKMELYLGLPSKAARSKRELFFHYSGP
;
A
#
# COMPACT_ATOMS: atom_id res chain seq x y z
N MET A 1 24.77 12.65 -8.43
CA MET A 1 24.76 13.49 -7.22
C MET A 1 24.67 14.97 -7.60
N GLN A 2 23.48 15.46 -7.98
CA GLN A 2 23.29 16.85 -8.42
C GLN A 2 21.94 17.39 -7.91
N ARG A 3 21.63 17.12 -6.63
CA ARG A 3 20.42 17.65 -5.95
C ARG A 3 20.72 18.42 -4.65
N PHE A 4 21.99 18.58 -4.28
CA PHE A 4 22.40 19.29 -3.06
C PHE A 4 22.54 20.82 -3.22
N ARG A 5 21.94 21.42 -4.26
CA ARG A 5 21.89 22.88 -4.40
C ARG A 5 20.50 23.41 -4.04
N THR A 6 20.46 24.18 -2.95
CA THR A 6 19.58 25.34 -2.70
C THR A 6 18.07 25.13 -2.48
N ASN A 7 17.67 24.22 -1.58
CA ASN A 7 16.35 24.32 -0.95
C ASN A 7 16.52 24.84 0.49
N LEU A 8 16.50 26.18 0.64
CA LEU A 8 16.48 26.82 1.96
C LEU A 8 15.03 26.89 2.45
N ILE A 9 14.77 26.32 3.64
CA ILE A 9 13.47 26.42 4.29
C ILE A 9 13.42 27.76 5.03
N HIS A 10 12.78 28.75 4.42
CA HIS A 10 12.64 30.09 5.00
C HIS A 10 11.49 30.20 6.01
N LYS A 11 10.43 29.41 5.80
CA LYS A 11 9.27 29.33 6.68
C LYS A 11 8.57 28.01 6.52
N ILE A 12 7.95 27.54 7.60
CA ILE A 12 7.09 26.34 7.60
C ILE A 12 5.72 26.73 8.15
N ARG A 13 4.67 26.07 7.67
CA ARG A 13 3.34 26.22 8.23
C ARG A 13 3.18 25.20 9.36
N ASN A 14 2.88 25.68 10.57
CA ASN A 14 2.65 24.80 11.72
C ASN A 14 1.27 24.12 11.62
N VAL A 15 0.96 23.26 12.59
CA VAL A 15 -0.31 22.50 12.64
C VAL A 15 -1.55 23.38 12.83
N GLU A 16 -1.39 24.59 13.36
CA GLU A 16 -2.46 25.59 13.54
C GLU A 16 -2.67 26.43 12.26
N GLY A 17 -1.85 26.21 11.23
CA GLY A 17 -1.92 26.98 9.98
C GLY A 17 -1.13 28.29 9.99
N ASN A 18 -0.35 28.57 11.04
CA ASN A 18 0.48 29.76 11.18
C ASN A 18 1.85 29.58 10.52
N TRP A 19 2.38 30.63 9.90
CA TRP A 19 3.72 30.62 9.33
C TRP A 19 4.77 30.89 10.39
N VAL A 20 5.73 29.98 10.51
CA VAL A 20 6.87 30.07 11.44
C VAL A 20 8.13 30.28 10.62
N CYS A 21 8.85 31.37 10.91
CA CYS A 21 10.05 31.78 10.18
C CYS A 21 11.32 31.71 11.03
N SER A 22 11.21 31.58 12.36
CA SER A 22 12.37 31.43 13.24
C SER A 22 13.00 30.05 13.06
N GLU A 23 14.33 29.98 13.03
CA GLU A 23 15.04 28.70 12.88
C GLU A 23 14.63 27.70 13.97
N GLU A 24 14.53 28.16 15.23
CA GLU A 24 14.10 27.32 16.36
C GLU A 24 12.65 26.86 16.22
N GLY A 25 11.75 27.75 15.79
CA GLY A 25 10.36 27.39 15.55
C GLY A 25 10.21 26.39 14.41
N ILE A 26 11.02 26.52 13.34
CA ILE A 26 11.08 25.54 12.24
C ILE A 26 11.57 24.18 12.75
N LYS A 27 12.66 24.15 13.54
CA LYS A 27 13.18 22.91 14.14
C LYS A 27 12.15 22.23 15.04
N GLN A 28 11.43 22.99 15.85
CA GLN A 28 10.37 22.47 16.71
C GLN A 28 9.20 21.92 15.88
N CYS A 29 8.77 22.63 14.82
CA CYS A 29 7.72 22.16 13.92
C CYS A 29 8.09 20.83 13.25
N ILE A 30 9.32 20.72 12.72
CA ILE A 30 9.82 19.49 12.10
C ILE A 30 9.85 18.34 13.12
N SER A 31 10.45 18.59 14.28
CA SER A 31 10.59 17.57 15.32
C SER A 31 9.24 17.06 15.80
N SER A 32 8.30 17.96 16.09
CA SER A 32 6.94 17.60 16.52
C SER A 32 6.17 16.88 15.42
N HIS A 33 6.28 17.32 14.16
CA HIS A 33 5.61 16.67 13.04
C HIS A 33 6.06 15.21 12.89
N PHE A 34 7.36 14.96 12.82
CA PHE A 34 7.87 13.60 12.62
C PHE A 34 7.72 12.73 13.87
N ARG A 35 7.79 13.31 15.08
CA ARG A 35 7.44 12.57 16.30
C ARG A 35 6.01 12.03 16.23
N ASN A 36 5.05 12.83 15.77
CA ASN A 36 3.67 12.37 15.63
C ASN A 36 3.50 11.34 14.49
N VAL A 37 4.24 11.49 13.40
CA VAL A 37 4.20 10.54 12.28
C VAL A 37 4.69 9.16 12.69
N TYR A 38 5.77 9.10 13.47
CA TYR A 38 6.43 7.86 13.86
C TYR A 38 6.04 7.35 15.26
N ALA A 39 5.11 8.03 15.94
CA ALA A 39 4.52 7.52 17.17
C ALA A 39 3.48 6.43 16.86
N SER A 40 3.59 5.29 17.53
CA SER A 40 2.64 4.18 17.40
C SER A 40 1.23 4.58 17.82
N ASN A 41 0.23 4.12 17.07
CA ASN A 41 -1.19 4.22 17.44
C ASN A 41 -1.59 3.20 18.52
N ARG A 42 -0.68 2.29 18.91
CA ARG A 42 -0.91 1.19 19.85
C ARG A 42 -2.16 0.37 19.48
N PRO A 43 -2.15 -0.26 18.29
CA PRO A 43 -3.28 -1.04 17.81
C PRO A 43 -3.68 -2.11 18.83
N GLN A 44 -4.99 -2.27 19.04
CA GLN A 44 -5.49 -3.23 20.02
C GLN A 44 -5.22 -4.67 19.54
N PRO A 45 -4.87 -5.61 20.44
CA PRO A 45 -4.62 -7.01 20.04
C PRO A 45 -5.78 -7.65 19.27
N VAL A 46 -7.02 -7.31 19.61
CA VAL A 46 -8.21 -7.78 18.91
C VAL A 46 -8.29 -7.27 17.47
N ASP A 47 -7.88 -6.03 17.22
CA ASP A 47 -7.90 -5.46 15.87
C ASP A 47 -6.79 -6.05 15.01
N ILE A 48 -5.61 -6.29 15.58
CA ILE A 48 -4.52 -7.01 14.90
C ILE A 48 -4.98 -8.43 14.55
N ALA A 49 -5.53 -9.17 15.51
CA ALA A 49 -5.97 -10.54 15.32
C ALA A 49 -7.03 -10.66 14.20
N ARG A 50 -8.01 -9.75 14.19
CA ARG A 50 -9.01 -9.65 13.12
C ARG A 50 -8.40 -9.22 11.78
N GLY A 51 -7.45 -8.28 11.80
CA GLY A 51 -6.78 -7.79 10.60
C GLY A 51 -5.97 -8.85 9.87
N ILE A 52 -5.44 -9.84 10.59
CA ILE A 52 -4.64 -10.95 10.03
C ILE A 52 -5.42 -12.27 9.94
N GLU A 53 -6.69 -12.30 10.33
CA GLU A 53 -7.48 -13.53 10.52
C GLU A 53 -7.45 -14.44 9.30
N HIS A 54 -7.64 -13.83 8.13
CA HIS A 54 -7.77 -14.52 6.84
C HIS A 54 -6.44 -14.71 6.09
N LEU A 55 -5.32 -14.28 6.67
CA LEU A 55 -4.00 -14.64 6.13
C LEU A 55 -3.81 -16.15 6.21
N ARG A 56 -3.25 -16.71 5.14
CA ARG A 56 -2.88 -18.12 5.08
C ARG A 56 -1.42 -18.26 5.47
N GLN A 57 -1.10 -19.34 6.18
CA GLN A 57 0.29 -19.71 6.36
C GLN A 57 0.86 -20.14 5.01
N VAL A 58 1.98 -19.53 4.62
CA VAL A 58 2.64 -19.75 3.33
C VAL A 58 4.06 -20.28 3.49
N VAL A 59 4.68 -20.04 4.65
CA VAL A 59 5.99 -20.60 4.99
C VAL A 59 5.78 -22.02 5.52
N ASP A 60 6.20 -23.00 4.72
CA ASP A 60 6.10 -24.43 5.05
C ASP A 60 7.26 -24.91 5.95
N ALA A 61 7.28 -26.21 6.27
CA ALA A 61 8.32 -26.79 7.12
C ALA A 61 9.72 -26.69 6.49
N SER A 62 9.85 -26.94 5.19
CA SER A 62 11.13 -26.88 4.49
C SER A 62 11.68 -25.45 4.47
N MET A 63 10.83 -24.46 4.18
CA MET A 63 11.22 -23.04 4.22
C MET A 63 11.64 -22.62 5.63
N ARG A 64 10.96 -23.09 6.67
CA ARG A 64 11.34 -22.80 8.06
C ARG A 64 12.71 -23.37 8.41
N GLU A 65 13.01 -24.59 7.99
CA GLU A 65 14.32 -25.20 8.22
C GLU A 65 15.44 -24.44 7.52
N GLU A 66 15.20 -23.96 6.29
CA GLU A 66 16.13 -23.12 5.53
C GLU A 66 16.37 -21.78 6.23
N LEU A 67 15.31 -21.09 6.68
CA LEU A 67 15.40 -19.80 7.38
C LEU A 67 16.08 -19.90 8.75
N LEU A 68 16.21 -21.10 9.32
CA LEU A 68 16.88 -21.37 10.59
C LEU A 68 18.33 -21.83 10.41
N GLN A 69 18.79 -22.07 9.18
CA GLN A 69 20.19 -22.42 8.94
C GLN A 69 21.12 -21.28 9.37
N PRO A 70 22.29 -21.60 9.94
CA PRO A 70 23.29 -20.59 10.22
C PRO A 70 23.79 -19.98 8.91
N TYR A 71 23.83 -18.65 8.84
CA TYR A 71 24.45 -17.96 7.73
C TYR A 71 25.96 -18.10 7.79
N THR A 72 26.59 -18.29 6.64
CA THR A 72 28.04 -18.34 6.49
C THR A 72 28.61 -16.95 6.16
N ALA A 73 29.87 -16.70 6.52
CA ALA A 73 30.54 -15.46 6.17
C ALA A 73 30.60 -15.23 4.64
N LEU A 74 30.67 -16.31 3.85
CA LEU A 74 30.67 -16.25 2.40
C LEU A 74 29.32 -15.81 1.84
N GLU A 75 28.20 -16.32 2.38
CA GLU A 75 26.85 -15.89 1.99
C GLU A 75 26.63 -14.42 2.31
N VAL A 76 27.06 -13.97 3.49
CA VAL A 76 26.97 -12.56 3.89
C VAL A 76 27.80 -11.69 2.94
N SER A 77 29.07 -12.06 2.68
CA SER A 77 29.95 -11.32 1.77
C SER A 77 29.40 -11.27 0.34
N LYS A 78 28.89 -12.40 -0.17
CA LYS A 78 28.28 -12.47 -1.51
C LYS A 78 27.02 -11.61 -1.59
N THR A 79 26.16 -11.66 -0.57
CA THR A 79 24.94 -10.83 -0.50
C THR A 79 25.30 -9.35 -0.48
N LEU A 80 26.23 -8.92 0.38
CA LEU A 80 26.72 -7.54 0.43
C LEU A 80 27.33 -7.09 -0.90
N SER A 81 28.02 -7.99 -1.61
CA SER A 81 28.63 -7.69 -2.90
C SER A 81 27.61 -7.61 -4.04
N GLN A 82 26.50 -8.34 -3.93
CA GLN A 82 25.40 -8.35 -4.89
C GLN A 82 24.36 -7.26 -4.64
N MET A 83 24.41 -6.61 -3.47
CA MET A 83 23.64 -5.41 -3.17
C MET A 83 24.15 -4.23 -4.03
N ALA A 84 23.78 -4.21 -5.31
CA ALA A 84 23.65 -2.95 -6.04
C ALA A 84 22.69 -2.04 -5.25
N PRO A 85 22.86 -0.72 -5.24
CA PRO A 85 22.72 0.10 -4.03
C PRO A 85 21.35 0.11 -3.32
N LEU A 86 20.29 -0.50 -3.87
CA LEU A 86 18.91 -0.39 -3.38
C LEU A 86 18.00 -1.63 -3.61
N LYS A 87 18.49 -2.84 -3.93
CA LYS A 87 17.59 -3.99 -4.20
C LYS A 87 18.03 -5.30 -3.53
N SER A 88 17.16 -5.83 -2.66
CA SER A 88 17.19 -7.24 -2.22
C SER A 88 16.35 -8.10 -3.20
N PRO A 89 16.59 -9.40 -3.37
CA PRO A 89 15.63 -10.30 -4.03
C PRO A 89 14.30 -10.25 -3.25
N GLY A 90 13.17 -10.10 -3.95
CA GLY A 90 11.86 -9.94 -3.32
C GLY A 90 11.24 -11.25 -2.83
N PRO A 91 10.11 -11.18 -2.11
CA PRO A 91 9.42 -12.35 -1.58
C PRO A 91 8.95 -13.24 -2.73
N ASN A 92 8.96 -14.55 -2.48
CA ASN A 92 8.52 -15.54 -3.45
C ASN A 92 7.04 -15.33 -3.81
N ASP A 93 6.66 -15.69 -5.04
CA ASP A 93 5.33 -15.56 -5.64
C ASP A 93 4.21 -16.28 -4.83
N ARG A 94 4.61 -17.23 -3.97
CA ARG A 94 3.71 -17.99 -3.08
C ARG A 94 3.23 -17.20 -1.85
N ILE A 95 3.95 -16.16 -1.45
CA ILE A 95 3.68 -15.42 -0.20
C ILE A 95 2.67 -14.29 -0.43
N ILE A 96 2.71 -13.68 -1.61
CA ILE A 96 1.94 -12.49 -1.93
C ILE A 96 0.79 -12.88 -2.86
N SER A 97 -0.41 -12.38 -2.60
CA SER A 97 -1.62 -12.57 -3.40
C SER A 97 -1.39 -12.15 -4.86
N PRO A 98 -1.90 -12.88 -5.87
CA PRO A 98 -1.78 -12.52 -7.28
C PRO A 98 -2.29 -11.11 -7.62
N MET A 99 -3.12 -10.52 -6.76
CA MET A 99 -3.64 -9.16 -6.94
C MET A 99 -2.59 -8.05 -6.69
N GLN A 100 -1.43 -8.39 -6.11
CA GLN A 100 -0.33 -7.47 -5.83
C GLN A 100 0.83 -7.68 -6.81
N SER A 101 1.08 -6.73 -7.71
CA SER A 101 2.15 -6.89 -8.72
C SER A 101 3.43 -6.10 -8.43
N ALA A 102 3.49 -5.32 -7.35
CA ALA A 102 4.69 -4.57 -7.03
C ALA A 102 5.76 -5.47 -6.37
N PHE A 103 7.00 -5.35 -6.85
CA PHE A 103 8.20 -5.92 -6.21
C PHE A 103 8.19 -7.44 -5.97
N VAL A 104 7.36 -8.21 -6.69
CA VAL A 104 7.37 -9.68 -6.65
C VAL A 104 8.18 -10.20 -7.85
N PRO A 105 9.28 -10.95 -7.65
CA PRO A 105 10.05 -11.54 -8.75
C PRO A 105 9.17 -12.41 -9.67
N GLY A 106 9.26 -12.20 -10.97
CA GLY A 106 8.49 -12.96 -11.97
C GLY A 106 7.11 -12.37 -12.31
N ARG A 107 6.59 -11.42 -11.54
CA ARG A 107 5.36 -10.68 -11.91
C ARG A 107 5.70 -9.49 -12.78
N LEU A 108 5.08 -9.45 -13.96
CA LEU A 108 5.21 -8.31 -14.86
C LEU A 108 4.21 -7.23 -14.45
N ILE A 109 4.70 -5.99 -14.31
CA ILE A 109 3.85 -4.82 -14.05
C ILE A 109 2.73 -4.67 -15.10
N TYR A 110 2.96 -5.19 -16.31
CA TYR A 110 2.03 -5.17 -17.43
C TYR A 110 0.72 -5.92 -17.17
N ASP A 111 0.74 -7.02 -16.40
CA ASP A 111 -0.46 -7.83 -16.18
C ASP A 111 -1.49 -7.06 -15.35
N ASN A 112 -1.03 -6.44 -14.24
CA ASN A 112 -1.88 -5.58 -13.43
C ASN A 112 -2.34 -4.32 -14.17
N ILE A 113 -1.49 -3.75 -15.03
CA ILE A 113 -1.87 -2.62 -15.90
C ILE A 113 -2.97 -3.05 -16.87
N LEU A 114 -2.84 -4.21 -17.51
CA LEU A 114 -3.82 -4.70 -18.48
C LEU A 114 -5.15 -5.02 -17.80
N LEU A 115 -5.14 -5.67 -16.63
CA LEU A 115 -6.34 -5.91 -15.84
C LEU A 115 -7.02 -4.60 -15.44
N ALA A 116 -6.27 -3.62 -14.93
CA ALA A 116 -6.81 -2.31 -14.59
C ALA A 116 -7.40 -1.60 -15.82
N PHE A 117 -6.77 -1.75 -16.98
CA PHE A 117 -7.28 -1.20 -18.24
C PHE A 117 -8.61 -1.85 -18.66
N GLU A 118 -8.71 -3.17 -18.63
CA GLU A 118 -9.93 -3.90 -18.98
C GLU A 118 -11.08 -3.60 -18.00
N LEU A 119 -10.80 -3.50 -16.69
CA LEU A 119 -11.78 -3.12 -15.68
C LEU A 119 -12.28 -1.68 -15.89
N ASN A 120 -11.37 -0.76 -16.21
CA ASN A 120 -11.74 0.62 -16.55
C ASN A 120 -12.54 0.69 -17.85
N HIS A 121 -12.18 -0.10 -18.86
CA HIS A 121 -12.94 -0.20 -20.10
C HIS A 121 -14.37 -0.72 -19.84
N PHE A 122 -14.49 -1.77 -19.02
CA PHE A 122 -15.78 -2.31 -18.57
C PHE A 122 -16.65 -1.24 -17.90
N LEU A 123 -16.12 -0.50 -16.91
CA LEU A 123 -16.86 0.59 -16.24
C LEU A 123 -17.35 1.65 -17.23
N ASN A 124 -16.48 2.06 -18.15
CA ASN A 124 -16.79 3.11 -19.12
C ASN A 124 -17.79 2.68 -20.21
N THR A 125 -17.86 1.39 -20.54
CA THR A 125 -18.75 0.85 -21.58
C THR A 125 -20.06 0.31 -21.01
N LYS A 126 -20.14 0.06 -19.70
CA LYS A 126 -21.35 -0.39 -19.02
C LYS A 126 -22.40 0.73 -18.95
N THR A 127 -23.30 0.74 -19.94
CA THR A 127 -24.38 1.73 -20.12
C THR A 127 -25.79 1.17 -19.91
N ARG A 128 -25.93 -0.15 -19.73
CA ARG A 128 -27.23 -0.84 -19.61
C ARG A 128 -27.25 -1.84 -18.46
N GLY A 129 -28.45 -2.15 -17.99
CA GLY A 129 -28.72 -3.07 -16.88
C GLY A 129 -28.98 -2.33 -15.57
N ALA A 130 -29.70 -2.97 -14.65
CA ALA A 130 -30.14 -2.37 -13.39
C ALA A 130 -29.00 -2.19 -12.37
N GLN A 131 -27.88 -2.90 -12.53
CA GLN A 131 -26.76 -2.90 -11.58
C GLN A 131 -25.62 -1.99 -12.09
N GLY A 132 -25.30 -0.96 -11.31
CA GLY A 132 -24.12 -0.12 -11.49
C GLY A 132 -22.87 -0.72 -10.86
N TRP A 133 -21.71 -0.18 -11.21
CA TRP A 133 -20.39 -0.62 -10.76
C TRP A 133 -19.55 0.58 -10.37
N MET A 134 -18.63 0.40 -9.43
CA MET A 134 -17.71 1.45 -8.99
C MET A 134 -16.29 0.95 -8.92
N ALA A 135 -15.36 1.89 -9.10
CA ALA A 135 -13.95 1.70 -8.86
C ALA A 135 -13.44 2.80 -7.93
N LEU A 136 -12.83 2.39 -6.82
CA LEU A 136 -12.21 3.25 -5.84
C LEU A 136 -10.71 3.25 -6.07
N LYS A 137 -10.11 4.44 -6.15
CA LYS A 137 -8.67 4.65 -6.08
C LYS A 137 -8.35 5.19 -4.70
N LEU A 138 -7.59 4.43 -3.92
CA LEU A 138 -7.20 4.84 -2.57
C LEU A 138 -5.77 5.38 -2.59
N ASP A 139 -5.55 6.48 -1.88
CA ASP A 139 -4.23 7.06 -1.61
C ASP A 139 -3.89 6.77 -0.14
N ILE A 140 -2.86 5.95 0.10
CA ILE A 140 -2.39 5.65 1.45
C ILE A 140 -1.43 6.75 1.90
N SER A 141 -1.77 7.43 2.98
CA SER A 141 -0.97 8.52 3.54
C SER A 141 0.27 7.97 4.22
N LYS A 142 1.46 8.32 3.68
CA LYS A 142 2.76 7.96 4.26
C LYS A 142 2.87 6.46 4.52
N ALA A 143 2.63 5.68 3.47
CA ALA A 143 2.43 4.24 3.55
C ALA A 143 3.53 3.49 4.33
N TYR A 144 4.81 3.82 4.09
CA TYR A 144 5.93 3.23 4.84
C TYR A 144 6.01 3.74 6.28
N ASP A 145 5.83 5.04 6.51
CA ASP A 145 6.11 5.68 7.81
C ASP A 145 5.09 5.29 8.91
N LYS A 146 3.91 4.80 8.53
CA LYS A 146 2.80 4.51 9.46
C LYS A 146 2.57 3.03 9.77
N VAL A 147 3.39 2.12 9.25
CA VAL A 147 3.26 0.68 9.52
C VAL A 147 3.56 0.38 10.99
N GLU A 148 2.58 -0.15 11.73
CA GLU A 148 2.77 -0.57 13.12
C GLU A 148 3.67 -1.82 13.21
N TRP A 149 4.72 -1.74 14.02
CA TRP A 149 5.67 -2.85 14.19
C TRP A 149 5.03 -4.08 14.83
N SER A 150 4.12 -3.89 15.79
CA SER A 150 3.36 -5.00 16.39
C SER A 150 2.45 -5.70 15.38
N PHE A 151 1.98 -4.99 14.37
CA PHE A 151 1.21 -5.59 13.28
C PHE A 151 2.13 -6.40 12.35
N LEU A 152 3.27 -5.85 11.93
CA LEU A 152 4.24 -6.56 11.09
C LEU A 152 4.71 -7.87 11.73
N ASP A 153 5.07 -7.84 13.01
CA ASP A 153 5.48 -9.03 13.77
C ASP A 153 4.42 -10.14 13.70
N GLN A 154 3.16 -9.77 13.94
CA GLN A 154 2.03 -10.69 13.94
C GLN A 154 1.66 -11.19 12.54
N VAL A 155 1.81 -10.35 11.51
CA VAL A 155 1.68 -10.76 10.10
C VAL A 155 2.72 -11.83 9.76
N MET A 156 4.00 -11.59 10.07
CA MET A 156 5.06 -12.57 9.80
C MET A 156 4.83 -13.87 10.57
N SER A 157 4.41 -13.80 11.83
CA SER A 157 4.04 -14.96 12.64
C SER A 157 2.92 -15.76 11.98
N LYS A 158 1.84 -15.09 11.55
CA LYS A 158 0.68 -15.70 10.89
C LYS A 158 1.02 -16.32 9.52
N LEU A 159 1.98 -15.75 8.80
CA LEU A 159 2.50 -16.31 7.54
C LEU A 159 3.39 -17.55 7.75
N GLY A 160 3.83 -17.81 8.99
CA GLY A 160 4.60 -19.00 9.38
C GLY A 160 6.11 -18.79 9.50
N PHE A 161 6.59 -17.54 9.50
CA PHE A 161 8.02 -17.26 9.68
C PHE A 161 8.47 -17.72 11.08
N PRO A 162 9.65 -18.33 11.21
CA PRO A 162 10.09 -18.85 12.50
C PRO A 162 10.46 -17.69 13.45
N PRO A 163 10.14 -17.77 14.77
CA PRO A 163 10.37 -16.68 15.71
C PRO A 163 11.81 -16.11 15.75
N PRO A 164 12.89 -16.92 15.63
CA PRO A 164 14.24 -16.38 15.53
C PRO A 164 14.46 -15.46 14.32
N PHE A 165 13.86 -15.78 13.17
CA PHE A 165 13.93 -14.97 11.97
C PHE A 165 13.15 -13.68 12.12
N ILE A 166 11.93 -13.75 12.68
CA ILE A 166 11.11 -12.56 12.96
C ILE A 166 11.88 -11.60 13.88
N ARG A 167 12.50 -12.10 14.96
CA ARG A 167 13.31 -11.27 15.85
C ARG A 167 14.44 -10.54 15.13
N LEU A 168 15.13 -11.20 14.18
CA LEU A 168 16.19 -10.57 13.40
C LEU A 168 15.65 -9.41 12.55
N ILE A 169 14.52 -9.62 11.86
CA ILE A 169 13.85 -8.58 11.09
C ILE A 169 13.39 -7.44 12.00
N MET A 170 12.81 -7.76 13.16
CA MET A 170 12.36 -6.76 14.13
C MET A 170 13.52 -5.93 14.69
N LEU A 171 14.70 -6.52 14.89
CA LEU A 171 15.91 -5.75 15.24
C LEU A 171 16.28 -4.76 14.12
N CYS A 172 16.25 -5.17 12.85
CA CYS A 172 16.57 -4.28 11.74
C CYS A 172 15.63 -3.06 11.65
N VAL A 173 14.33 -3.23 11.92
CA VAL A 173 13.36 -2.14 11.81
C VAL A 173 13.21 -1.30 13.08
N SER A 174 13.40 -1.89 14.27
CA SER A 174 13.10 -1.22 15.54
C SER A 174 14.25 -0.46 16.19
N THR A 175 15.50 -0.74 15.79
CA THR A 175 16.69 -0.10 16.40
C THR A 175 17.15 1.16 15.67
N ILE A 176 16.35 1.67 14.74
CA ILE A 176 16.71 2.84 13.93
C ILE A 176 16.54 4.14 14.73
N SER A 177 17.34 5.15 14.40
CA SER A 177 17.20 6.50 14.91
C SER A 177 17.40 7.51 13.80
N TYR A 178 16.62 8.58 13.79
CA TYR A 178 16.70 9.65 12.81
C TYR A 178 17.25 10.94 13.42
N PHE A 179 18.00 11.67 12.61
CA PHE A 179 18.40 13.04 12.87
C PHE A 179 17.92 13.92 11.73
N PHE A 180 17.60 15.18 12.02
CA PHE A 180 17.13 16.12 11.01
C PHE A 180 18.27 16.99 10.51
N MET A 181 18.22 17.36 9.22
CA MET A 181 19.18 18.27 8.60
C MET A 181 18.47 19.57 8.23
N LEU A 182 18.94 20.70 8.77
CA LEU A 182 18.46 22.04 8.40
C LEU A 182 19.66 22.92 8.06
N GLY A 183 19.70 23.44 6.83
CA GLY A 183 20.82 24.28 6.37
C GLY A 183 22.18 23.57 6.44
N GLY A 184 22.21 22.24 6.25
CA GLY A 184 23.43 21.43 6.36
C GLY A 184 23.88 21.13 7.80
N LYS A 185 23.16 21.60 8.82
CA LYS A 185 23.42 21.29 10.23
C LYS A 185 22.45 20.23 10.74
N GLN A 186 22.99 19.25 11.46
CA GLN A 186 22.21 18.21 12.11
C GLN A 186 21.57 18.74 13.40
N PHE A 187 20.33 18.36 13.67
CA PHE A 187 19.64 18.69 14.92
C PHE A 187 18.57 17.65 15.29
N GLY A 188 18.16 17.69 16.56
CA GLY A 188 17.13 16.81 17.11
C GLY A 188 17.58 15.35 17.16
N SER A 189 16.72 14.50 17.70
CA SER A 189 16.81 13.05 17.57
C SER A 189 15.41 12.49 17.63
N LEU A 190 15.14 11.48 16.82
CA LEU A 190 13.87 10.79 16.78
C LEU A 190 14.13 9.29 16.78
N VAL A 191 13.67 8.64 17.84
CA VAL A 191 13.50 7.19 17.87
C VAL A 191 12.04 6.91 17.52
N PRO A 192 11.76 6.24 16.39
CA PRO A 192 10.41 5.89 16.01
C PRO A 192 9.88 4.70 16.83
N ASP A 193 8.56 4.59 16.93
CA ASP A 193 7.86 3.42 17.50
C ASP A 193 7.11 2.61 16.44
N ARG A 194 7.16 3.08 15.18
CA ARG A 194 6.55 2.46 14.01
C ARG A 194 7.25 2.91 12.72
N GLY A 195 6.84 2.33 11.60
CA GLY A 195 7.25 2.73 10.27
C GLY A 195 8.41 1.91 9.71
N LEU A 196 8.52 1.91 8.39
CA LEU A 196 9.56 1.24 7.61
C LEU A 196 10.46 2.27 6.96
N ARG A 197 11.77 2.04 6.99
CA ARG A 197 12.75 3.00 6.46
C ARG A 197 12.69 3.07 4.94
N GLN A 198 12.34 4.23 4.39
CA GLN A 198 12.41 4.43 2.94
C GLN A 198 13.87 4.39 2.44
N GLY A 199 14.10 3.69 1.34
CA GLY A 199 15.44 3.45 0.79
C GLY A 199 16.19 2.27 1.43
N ASP A 200 15.61 1.62 2.45
CA ASP A 200 16.08 0.33 2.94
C ASP A 200 15.67 -0.78 1.94
N PRO A 201 16.59 -1.65 1.50
CA PRO A 201 16.27 -2.76 0.61
C PRO A 201 15.20 -3.74 1.13
N LEU A 202 15.00 -3.85 2.45
CA LEU A 202 14.01 -4.74 3.06
C LEU A 202 12.60 -4.13 3.13
N SER A 203 12.52 -2.81 3.33
CA SER A 203 11.25 -2.11 3.57
C SER A 203 10.17 -2.37 2.53
N PRO A 204 10.45 -2.39 1.21
CA PRO A 204 9.44 -2.72 0.21
C PRO A 204 8.81 -4.09 0.45
N TYR A 205 9.59 -5.08 0.87
CA TYR A 205 9.12 -6.45 1.06
C TYR A 205 8.33 -6.61 2.34
N LEU A 206 8.79 -5.99 3.44
CA LEU A 206 8.04 -5.96 4.69
C LEU A 206 6.70 -5.24 4.51
N PHE A 207 6.68 -4.18 3.70
CA PHE A 207 5.45 -3.49 3.33
C PHE A 207 4.48 -4.41 2.57
N LEU A 208 4.97 -5.20 1.61
CA LEU A 208 4.13 -6.15 0.88
C LEU A 208 3.47 -7.17 1.81
N LEU A 209 4.22 -7.71 2.79
CA LEU A 209 3.66 -8.64 3.78
C LEU A 209 2.50 -8.00 4.55
N CYS A 210 2.63 -6.73 4.97
CA CYS A 210 1.54 -6.01 5.63
C CYS A 210 0.33 -5.85 4.70
N THR A 211 0.55 -5.43 3.44
CA THR A 211 -0.54 -5.25 2.47
C THR A 211 -1.24 -6.56 2.07
N GLU A 212 -0.58 -7.71 2.23
CA GLU A 212 -1.21 -9.01 2.02
C GLU A 212 -2.40 -9.22 2.96
N SER A 213 -2.31 -8.70 4.19
CA SER A 213 -3.42 -8.74 5.15
C SER A 213 -4.64 -8.00 4.63
N PHE A 214 -4.41 -6.85 3.97
CA PHE A 214 -5.49 -6.07 3.37
C PHE A 214 -6.12 -6.80 2.18
N SER A 215 -5.30 -7.40 1.31
CA SER A 215 -5.79 -8.27 0.22
C SER A 215 -6.64 -9.42 0.78
N ALA A 216 -6.18 -10.09 1.83
CA ALA A 216 -6.89 -11.20 2.46
C ALA A 216 -8.24 -10.79 3.08
N LEU A 217 -8.33 -9.60 3.69
CA LEU A 217 -9.59 -9.04 4.20
C LEU A 217 -10.59 -8.80 3.06
N LEU A 218 -10.17 -8.16 1.97
CA LEU A 218 -11.02 -7.91 0.80
C LEU A 218 -11.50 -9.21 0.15
N GLN A 219 -10.60 -10.18 0.00
CA GLN A 219 -10.96 -11.51 -0.53
C GLN A 219 -11.94 -12.24 0.38
N SER A 220 -11.83 -12.12 1.71
CA SER A 220 -12.81 -12.75 2.60
C SER A 220 -14.18 -12.09 2.50
N ALA A 221 -14.22 -10.76 2.49
CA ALA A 221 -15.47 -10.03 2.29
C ALA A 221 -16.14 -10.39 0.94
N GLU A 222 -15.35 -10.65 -0.10
CA GLU A 222 -15.86 -11.15 -1.38
C GLU A 222 -16.39 -12.59 -1.30
N ARG A 223 -15.64 -13.52 -0.70
CA ARG A 223 -16.09 -14.91 -0.50
C ARG A 223 -17.35 -15.01 0.36
N GLU A 224 -17.52 -14.12 1.33
CA GLU A 224 -18.70 -14.03 2.19
C GLU A 224 -19.88 -13.31 1.51
N GLY A 225 -19.72 -12.83 0.28
CA GLY A 225 -20.77 -12.13 -0.47
C GLY A 225 -21.06 -10.71 0.02
N LYS A 226 -20.25 -10.16 0.93
CA LYS A 226 -20.37 -8.77 1.42
C LYS A 226 -19.91 -7.77 0.36
N ILE A 227 -18.88 -8.13 -0.40
CA ILE A 227 -18.39 -7.39 -1.55
C ILE A 227 -18.62 -8.23 -2.80
N ARG A 228 -19.10 -7.60 -3.87
CA ARG A 228 -19.24 -8.23 -5.18
C ARG A 228 -18.29 -7.57 -6.16
N GLY A 229 -17.15 -8.23 -6.42
CA GLY A 229 -16.16 -7.79 -7.40
C GLY A 229 -16.67 -7.77 -8.84
N VAL A 230 -15.89 -7.17 -9.73
CA VAL A 230 -16.23 -7.02 -11.15
C VAL A 230 -15.84 -8.28 -11.94
N GLU A 231 -16.79 -8.85 -12.66
CA GLU A 231 -16.54 -9.87 -13.67
C GLU A 231 -16.42 -9.21 -15.05
N VAL A 232 -15.24 -9.23 -15.65
CA VAL A 232 -14.98 -8.58 -16.95
C VAL A 232 -15.75 -9.28 -18.08
N CYS A 233 -15.88 -10.60 -18.00
CA CYS A 233 -16.67 -11.41 -18.92
C CYS A 233 -17.36 -12.57 -18.20
N ARG A 234 -18.35 -13.19 -18.85
CA ARG A 234 -19.13 -14.30 -18.25
C ARG A 234 -18.20 -15.48 -17.92
N GLY A 235 -18.24 -15.92 -16.67
CA GLY A 235 -17.43 -17.05 -16.19
C GLY A 235 -16.00 -16.70 -15.81
N ALA A 236 -15.58 -15.42 -15.94
CA ALA A 236 -14.33 -14.97 -15.36
C ALA A 236 -14.44 -14.88 -13.83
N PRO A 237 -13.34 -15.10 -13.09
CA PRO A 237 -13.32 -14.83 -11.67
C PRO A 237 -13.60 -13.34 -11.41
N PRO A 238 -14.38 -13.00 -10.37
CA PRO A 238 -14.59 -11.60 -10.00
C PRO A 238 -13.26 -11.01 -9.51
N ILE A 239 -13.01 -9.75 -9.89
CA ILE A 239 -11.88 -8.97 -9.41
C ILE A 239 -12.41 -7.90 -8.46
N SER A 240 -12.06 -8.04 -7.18
CA SER A 240 -12.42 -7.07 -6.14
C SER A 240 -11.38 -5.97 -5.95
N HIS A 241 -10.11 -6.20 -6.28
CA HIS A 241 -9.04 -5.24 -6.05
C HIS A 241 -7.78 -5.52 -6.88
N LEU A 242 -6.98 -4.49 -7.10
CA LEU A 242 -5.63 -4.56 -7.66
C LEU A 242 -4.70 -3.69 -6.80
N LEU A 243 -3.57 -4.24 -6.39
CA LEU A 243 -2.57 -3.56 -5.59
C LEU A 243 -1.27 -3.39 -6.37
N PHE A 244 -0.63 -2.23 -6.19
CA PHE A 244 0.74 -1.99 -6.59
C PHE A 244 1.43 -1.16 -5.51
N ALA A 245 2.07 -1.84 -4.56
CA ALA A 245 2.58 -1.23 -3.34
C ALA A 245 1.47 -0.41 -2.65
N ASP A 246 1.61 0.91 -2.54
CA ASP A 246 0.65 1.83 -1.93
C ASP A 246 -0.49 2.28 -2.87
N ASP A 247 -0.36 2.08 -4.18
CA ASP A 247 -1.45 2.31 -5.12
C ASP A 247 -2.49 1.17 -5.02
N THR A 248 -3.68 1.49 -4.54
CA THR A 248 -4.77 0.52 -4.37
C THR A 248 -5.97 0.90 -5.24
N LEU A 249 -6.41 -0.05 -6.05
CA LEU A 249 -7.72 -0.01 -6.72
C LEU A 249 -8.65 -1.06 -6.13
N ILE A 250 -9.89 -0.68 -5.83
CA ILE A 250 -10.96 -1.60 -5.41
C ILE A 250 -12.12 -1.48 -6.41
N PHE A 251 -12.66 -2.61 -6.83
CA PHE A 251 -13.72 -2.72 -7.82
C PHE A 251 -14.89 -3.51 -7.23
N CYS A 252 -16.09 -2.97 -7.31
CA CYS A 252 -17.27 -3.71 -6.86
C CYS A 252 -18.57 -3.16 -7.45
N GLN A 253 -19.69 -3.84 -7.18
CA GLN A 253 -21.01 -3.33 -7.49
C GLN A 253 -21.28 -2.01 -6.75
N ALA A 254 -21.73 -0.99 -7.48
CA ALA A 254 -22.12 0.30 -6.90
C ALA A 254 -23.43 0.13 -6.11
N SER A 255 -23.30 -0.02 -4.79
CA SER A 255 -24.41 -0.11 -3.85
C SER A 255 -23.98 0.36 -2.47
N GLN A 256 -24.95 0.78 -1.65
CA GLN A 256 -24.70 1.15 -0.25
C GLN A 256 -24.06 0.01 0.54
N THR A 257 -24.55 -1.23 0.37
CA THR A 257 -24.05 -2.40 1.10
C THR A 257 -22.58 -2.69 0.78
N ASN A 258 -22.18 -2.61 -0.49
CA ASN A 258 -20.78 -2.82 -0.87
C ASN A 258 -19.89 -1.69 -0.36
N ALA A 259 -20.34 -0.43 -0.44
CA ALA A 259 -19.60 0.71 0.09
C ALA A 259 -19.41 0.61 1.61
N GLN A 260 -20.44 0.19 2.34
CA GLN A 260 -20.34 -0.04 3.78
C GLN A 260 -19.36 -1.17 4.10
N ALA A 261 -19.44 -2.31 3.41
CA ALA A 261 -18.53 -3.42 3.61
C ALA A 261 -17.06 -3.03 3.34
N ILE A 262 -16.81 -2.22 2.30
CA ILE A 262 -15.48 -1.67 2.03
C ILE A 262 -15.05 -0.75 3.18
N GLY A 263 -15.91 0.17 3.62
CA GLY A 263 -15.61 1.06 4.75
C GLY A 263 -15.23 0.29 6.02
N GLU A 264 -15.93 -0.81 6.33
CA GLU A 264 -15.63 -1.69 7.46
C GLU A 264 -14.27 -2.37 7.33
N VAL A 265 -13.92 -2.87 6.13
CA VAL A 265 -12.60 -3.46 5.85
C VAL A 265 -11.49 -2.42 5.99
N LEU A 266 -11.67 -1.23 5.41
CA LEU A 266 -10.71 -0.14 5.48
C LEU A 266 -10.47 0.31 6.93
N GLU A 267 -11.53 0.44 7.72
CA GLU A 267 -11.42 0.84 9.11
C GLU A 267 -10.76 -0.26 9.98
N LEU A 268 -11.06 -1.53 9.73
CA LEU A 268 -10.36 -2.62 10.41
C LEU A 268 -8.86 -2.62 10.07
N TYR A 269 -8.52 -2.52 8.78
CA TYR A 269 -7.12 -2.50 8.34
C TYR A 269 -6.38 -1.28 8.92
N ARG A 270 -6.99 -0.10 8.94
CA ARG A 270 -6.45 1.12 9.56
C ARG A 270 -6.15 0.93 11.03
N ARG A 271 -7.11 0.38 11.80
CA ARG A 271 -6.96 0.15 13.24
C ARG A 271 -5.91 -0.93 13.57
N ALA A 272 -5.76 -1.94 12.71
CA ALA A 272 -4.80 -3.02 12.90
C ALA A 272 -3.36 -2.62 12.52
N SER A 273 -3.19 -2.01 11.34
CA SER A 273 -1.88 -1.77 10.72
C SER A 273 -1.31 -0.37 10.95
N GLY A 274 -2.13 0.58 11.40
CA GLY A 274 -1.80 2.01 11.50
C GLY A 274 -1.85 2.77 10.17
N GLN A 275 -2.09 2.10 9.05
CA GLN A 275 -2.16 2.74 7.74
C GLN A 275 -3.38 3.65 7.61
N GLU A 276 -3.16 4.89 7.17
CA GLU A 276 -4.24 5.86 6.99
C GLU A 276 -4.55 6.11 5.53
N ILE A 277 -5.83 6.24 5.22
CA ILE A 277 -6.32 6.58 3.89
C ILE A 277 -6.47 8.10 3.80
N ASN A 278 -5.91 8.66 2.74
CA ASN A 278 -6.11 10.05 2.39
C ASN A 278 -7.38 10.20 1.55
N PHE A 279 -8.52 10.39 2.21
CA PHE A 279 -9.81 10.54 1.54
C PHE A 279 -9.86 11.75 0.58
N LEU A 280 -9.04 12.79 0.80
CA LEU A 280 -8.95 13.96 -0.09
C LEU A 280 -8.23 13.67 -1.40
N LYS A 281 -7.31 12.70 -1.40
CA LYS A 281 -6.58 12.25 -2.60
C LYS A 281 -7.17 10.97 -3.20
N SER A 282 -8.01 10.27 -2.45
CA SER A 282 -8.75 9.11 -2.93
C SER A 282 -9.90 9.57 -3.83
N SER A 283 -10.28 8.73 -4.79
CA SER A 283 -11.37 9.02 -5.71
C SER A 283 -12.26 7.81 -5.99
N VAL A 284 -13.49 8.07 -6.42
CA VAL A 284 -14.43 7.05 -6.89
C VAL A 284 -14.92 7.36 -8.29
N ALA A 285 -14.89 6.36 -9.17
CA ALA A 285 -15.50 6.41 -10.50
C ALA A 285 -16.63 5.40 -10.58
N PHE A 286 -17.69 5.73 -11.32
CA PHE A 286 -18.88 4.89 -11.47
C PHE A 286 -19.09 4.50 -12.93
N SER A 287 -19.69 3.33 -13.17
CA SER A 287 -20.18 2.97 -14.51
C SER A 287 -21.32 3.89 -14.93
N ARG A 288 -21.48 4.08 -16.24
CA ARG A 288 -22.45 5.03 -16.82
C ARG A 288 -23.91 4.70 -16.50
N ASN A 289 -24.23 3.44 -16.22
CA ASN A 289 -25.56 3.00 -15.82
C ASN A 289 -25.83 3.08 -14.31
N THR A 290 -24.89 3.61 -13.51
CA THR A 290 -25.10 3.82 -12.08
C THR A 290 -26.01 5.03 -11.87
N ARG A 291 -27.04 4.87 -11.05
CA ARG A 291 -27.98 5.96 -10.74
C ARG A 291 -27.32 7.04 -9.88
N GLU A 292 -27.70 8.29 -10.10
CA GLU A 292 -27.09 9.45 -9.46
C GLU A 292 -27.33 9.51 -7.94
N ASP A 293 -28.47 9.01 -7.47
CA ASP A 293 -28.78 8.88 -6.04
C ASP A 293 -27.85 7.88 -5.35
N ILE A 294 -27.52 6.77 -6.03
CA ILE A 294 -26.53 5.79 -5.55
C ILE A 294 -25.13 6.38 -5.56
N CYS A 295 -24.74 7.09 -6.61
CA CYS A 295 -23.46 7.80 -6.67
C CYS A 295 -23.30 8.75 -5.47
N SER A 296 -24.30 9.60 -5.23
CA SER A 296 -24.32 10.58 -4.14
C SER A 296 -24.23 9.91 -2.77
N LEU A 297 -24.99 8.83 -2.58
CA LEU A 297 -24.99 8.05 -1.34
C LEU A 297 -23.60 7.47 -1.06
N ILE A 298 -22.97 6.85 -2.06
CA ILE A 298 -21.64 6.23 -1.91
C ILE A 298 -20.58 7.29 -1.63
N THR A 299 -20.59 8.42 -2.36
CA THR A 299 -19.63 9.50 -2.13
C THR A 299 -19.76 10.12 -0.74
N GLY A 300 -20.99 10.23 -0.23
CA GLY A 300 -21.25 10.71 1.13
C GLY A 300 -20.80 9.70 2.19
N ALA A 301 -21.11 8.42 2.00
CA ALA A 301 -20.77 7.36 2.96
C ALA A 301 -19.25 7.16 3.10
N LEU A 302 -18.51 7.20 1.98
CA LEU A 302 -17.06 7.02 1.99
C LEU A 302 -16.28 8.32 2.19
N THR A 303 -16.95 9.48 2.09
CA THR A 303 -16.29 10.80 2.10
C THR A 303 -15.20 10.92 1.02
N ILE A 304 -15.44 10.32 -0.16
CA ILE A 304 -14.48 10.27 -1.27
C ILE A 304 -15.00 11.13 -2.44
N ARG A 305 -14.08 11.84 -3.09
CA ARG A 305 -14.39 12.65 -4.28
C ARG A 305 -14.81 11.76 -5.46
N ARG A 306 -15.91 12.12 -6.11
CA ARG A 306 -16.28 11.52 -7.41
C ARG A 306 -15.38 12.06 -8.52
N GLU A 307 -14.92 11.16 -9.37
CA GLU A 307 -14.31 11.48 -10.65
C GLU A 307 -15.19 11.01 -11.81
N ASN A 308 -15.19 11.79 -12.90
CA ASN A 308 -15.97 11.45 -14.09
C ASN A 308 -15.44 10.20 -14.80
N LYS A 309 -14.14 9.91 -14.63
CA LYS A 309 -13.44 8.72 -15.09
C LYS A 309 -12.32 8.43 -14.11
N MET A 310 -11.97 7.16 -13.94
CA MET A 310 -10.74 6.80 -13.25
C MET A 310 -9.55 7.30 -14.10
N GLU A 311 -8.90 8.36 -13.65
CA GLU A 311 -7.70 8.88 -14.28
C GLU A 311 -6.48 8.10 -13.78
N LEU A 312 -5.74 7.50 -14.73
CA LEU A 312 -4.38 6.99 -14.59
C LEU A 312 -4.18 5.94 -13.47
N TYR A 313 -4.01 4.68 -13.86
CA TYR A 313 -3.37 3.67 -13.01
C TYR A 313 -1.90 3.58 -13.39
N LEU A 314 -1.00 3.77 -12.41
CA LEU A 314 0.47 3.76 -12.60
C LEU A 314 0.98 4.76 -13.66
N GLY A 315 0.28 5.89 -13.84
CA GLY A 315 0.68 6.95 -14.78
C GLY A 315 0.26 6.72 -16.24
N LEU A 316 -0.52 5.67 -16.54
CA LEU A 316 -0.96 5.38 -17.91
C LEU A 316 -2.37 5.91 -18.23
N PRO A 317 -2.55 6.72 -19.31
CA PRO A 317 -3.85 7.23 -19.72
C PRO A 317 -4.85 6.10 -19.99
N SER A 318 -6.06 6.25 -19.44
CA SER A 318 -7.19 5.33 -19.67
C SER A 318 -7.68 5.32 -21.13
N LYS A 319 -7.25 6.31 -21.93
CA LYS A 319 -7.25 6.20 -23.38
C LYS A 319 -5.96 5.48 -23.76
N ALA A 320 -6.09 4.20 -24.13
CA ALA A 320 -5.06 3.56 -24.93
C ALA A 320 -4.63 4.54 -26.02
N ALA A 321 -3.33 4.85 -26.04
CA ALA A 321 -2.68 5.23 -27.28
C ALA A 321 -3.21 4.26 -28.36
N ARG A 322 -3.55 4.78 -29.54
CA ARG A 322 -4.47 4.18 -30.51
C ARG A 322 -4.07 2.77 -30.98
N SER A 323 -2.95 2.21 -30.53
CA SER A 323 -2.64 0.80 -30.66
C SER A 323 -2.07 0.17 -29.37
N LYS A 324 -2.37 -1.11 -29.17
CA LYS A 324 -1.72 -1.96 -28.13
C LYS A 324 -0.18 -1.86 -28.18
N ARG A 325 0.42 -1.61 -29.36
CA ARG A 325 1.87 -1.41 -29.58
C ARG A 325 2.46 -0.20 -28.86
N GLU A 326 1.72 0.89 -28.68
CA GLU A 326 2.26 2.10 -28.04
C GLU A 326 2.36 1.96 -26.51
N LEU A 327 1.47 1.17 -25.89
CA LEU A 327 1.60 0.75 -24.49
C LEU A 327 2.84 -0.15 -24.28
N PHE A 328 3.17 -1.00 -25.25
CA PHE A 328 4.37 -1.85 -25.22
C PHE A 328 5.68 -1.05 -25.34
N PHE A 329 5.71 0.05 -26.10
CA PHE A 329 6.91 0.89 -26.27
C PHE A 329 7.24 1.75 -25.04
N HIS A 330 6.24 2.15 -24.24
CA HIS A 330 6.46 3.04 -23.10
C HIS A 330 7.24 2.41 -21.93
N TYR A 331 7.31 1.08 -21.85
CA TYR A 331 8.06 0.35 -20.83
C TYR A 331 9.08 -0.64 -21.42
N SER A 332 9.20 -0.68 -22.75
CA SER A 332 10.38 -1.23 -23.42
C SER A 332 11.45 -0.13 -23.47
N GLY A 333 12.06 0.18 -22.33
CA GLY A 333 13.36 0.86 -22.33
C GLY A 333 14.45 -0.09 -22.85
N PRO A 334 15.56 0.43 -23.38
CA PRO A 334 16.54 -0.28 -24.20
C PRO A 334 17.14 -1.55 -23.58
#